data_AF-A0A382BML9-F1
#
_entry.id   AF-A0A382BML9-F1
#
_cell.length_a   1.000
_cell.length_b   1.000
_cell.length_c   1.000
_cell.angle_alpha   90.00
_cell.angle_beta   90.00
_cell.angle_gamma   90.00
#
_symmetry.space_group_name_H-M   'P 1'
#
loop_
_entity.id
_entity.type
_entity.pdbx_description
1 polymer ?
#
loop_
_entity_poly.entity_id
_entity_poly.type
_entity_poly.pdbx_seq_one_letter_code
_entity_poly.pdbx_strand_id
1 'polypeptide(L)'
;MQKILQLLLISVTLSYVSAQNAWGGVSIATPDNLNAISGNPAGLGLSRGNQSGMYIPFDSVFTMHSSNRMDGFGYDLQYKFTNEIFPDPFNPTDGNIGIGAALFPNAYAGIKWNKHHLIDFGLLYRPLNIASIGLVTQFNDEFTEYNSATLGFALRPFLQHRLTVGADMLLTEADSLFIYPHLTIEPMDGILLSAKSNADFDDFQINLAFNFGKETVYSPSTYNDAHKYNGGIGFYTSTQQQNSIFNKNKKDTKIFIRMKLSGLFIEEKPVDASFFDQIFNSPEKGIQLRAWIDEIDSYTEDPEIDGMIIDIGHVQGGLAKFGEIYSALKRFKDAGKTMYVYADKGIYNADYLLVSMADEIYLNEYTGIYLAGLRIKVTFLRGLLDTLLIVPEVFRVEHEGKSYKTAADPFLNRKMSDEMQENYGELADDLYKLFVDYISEGRDWDENHTQDIIDNGPYFLPQEAIAAGLADSIMYPDQFNDYIKSLNEEKIEIIKWEDIDRSDDYVHEWSPKKKEKIAIIYAVGGIVSGKSDPGPGGSSMMGDETIVKAIKSA
;
A
#
# COMPACT_ATOMS: atom_id res chain seq x y z
N MET A 1 -25.49 68.35 -11.36
CA MET A 1 -25.30 67.24 -10.42
C MET A 1 -25.91 65.96 -11.00
N GLN A 2 -25.44 65.57 -12.19
CA GLN A 2 -25.96 64.43 -12.96
C GLN A 2 -24.92 63.92 -13.99
N LYS A 3 -23.63 64.16 -13.72
CA LYS A 3 -22.49 63.71 -14.55
C LYS A 3 -21.33 63.12 -13.75
N ILE A 4 -21.54 62.81 -12.47
CA ILE A 4 -20.57 62.12 -11.60
C ILE A 4 -21.05 60.71 -11.23
N LEU A 5 -22.27 60.32 -11.64
CA LEU A 5 -22.86 59.01 -11.35
C LEU A 5 -22.77 58.00 -12.51
N GLN A 6 -22.11 58.34 -13.62
CA GLN A 6 -21.91 57.45 -14.78
C GLN A 6 -20.47 56.91 -14.90
N LEU A 7 -19.63 57.15 -13.90
CA LEU A 7 -18.25 56.60 -13.81
C LEU A 7 -18.09 55.55 -12.70
N LEU A 8 -19.20 55.08 -12.13
CA LEU A 8 -19.24 54.11 -11.02
C LEU A 8 -19.95 52.80 -11.42
N LEU A 9 -20.17 52.58 -12.71
CA LEU A 9 -20.78 51.35 -13.26
C LEU A 9 -19.96 50.73 -14.41
N ILE A 10 -18.66 51.04 -14.48
CA ILE A 10 -17.67 50.35 -15.32
C ILE A 10 -16.44 50.09 -14.44
N SER A 11 -16.62 49.24 -13.43
CA SER A 11 -15.52 48.70 -12.61
C SER A 11 -15.88 47.35 -11.99
N VAL A 12 -16.86 46.63 -12.54
CA VAL A 12 -17.27 45.27 -12.10
C VAL A 12 -17.35 44.34 -13.31
N THR A 13 -16.40 44.43 -14.24
CA THR A 13 -16.29 43.50 -15.38
C THR A 13 -14.85 43.03 -15.67
N LEU A 14 -13.90 43.23 -14.76
CA LEU A 14 -12.53 42.71 -14.88
C LEU A 14 -12.00 42.17 -13.56
N SER A 15 -12.74 41.23 -12.97
CA SER A 15 -12.23 40.37 -11.88
C SER A 15 -12.80 38.96 -11.98
N TYR A 16 -13.05 38.48 -13.20
CA TYR A 16 -13.48 37.10 -13.44
C TYR A 16 -12.30 36.10 -13.53
N VAL A 17 -11.06 36.56 -13.43
CA VAL A 17 -9.86 35.70 -13.59
C VAL A 17 -8.87 35.79 -12.43
N SER A 18 -9.06 36.67 -11.45
CA SER A 18 -8.11 36.82 -10.34
C SER A 18 -8.59 36.22 -9.01
N ALA A 19 -9.42 35.18 -9.04
CA ALA A 19 -9.50 34.29 -7.88
C ALA A 19 -8.24 33.42 -7.93
N GLN A 20 -7.25 33.75 -7.11
CA GLN A 20 -6.06 32.93 -6.94
C GLN A 20 -6.49 31.48 -6.73
N ASN A 21 -6.00 30.56 -7.57
CA ASN A 21 -6.24 29.14 -7.30
C ASN A 21 -5.45 28.77 -6.05
N ALA A 22 -6.16 28.73 -4.92
CA ALA A 22 -5.60 28.43 -3.61
C ALA A 22 -4.76 27.15 -3.62
N TRP A 23 -5.06 26.20 -4.52
CA TRP A 23 -4.46 24.86 -4.60
C TRP A 23 -3.41 24.72 -5.73
N GLY A 24 -2.86 25.82 -6.23
CA GLY A 24 -1.70 25.82 -7.13
C GLY A 24 -1.95 25.29 -8.55
N GLY A 25 -3.19 24.92 -8.88
CA GLY A 25 -3.55 24.43 -10.21
C GLY A 25 -3.51 25.52 -11.27
N VAL A 26 -2.92 25.22 -12.42
CA VAL A 26 -2.78 26.15 -13.56
C VAL A 26 -3.71 25.84 -14.74
N SER A 27 -4.36 24.66 -14.78
CA SER A 27 -5.26 24.29 -15.87
C SER A 27 -6.43 23.42 -15.42
N ILE A 28 -7.58 23.59 -16.07
CA ILE A 28 -8.75 22.72 -15.92
C ILE A 28 -8.57 21.34 -16.59
N ALA A 29 -7.53 21.17 -17.42
CA ALA A 29 -7.16 19.89 -18.02
C ALA A 29 -6.26 19.05 -17.09
N THR A 30 -5.75 19.62 -15.99
CA THR A 30 -4.94 18.90 -14.99
C THR A 30 -5.48 19.04 -13.57
N PRO A 31 -6.76 18.67 -13.30
CA PRO A 31 -7.37 18.75 -11.98
C PRO A 31 -6.99 17.53 -11.11
N ASP A 32 -5.70 17.28 -10.94
CA ASP A 32 -5.20 16.01 -10.38
C ASP A 32 -5.21 15.94 -8.85
N ASN A 33 -5.17 17.09 -8.16
CA ASN A 33 -5.05 17.19 -6.70
C ASN A 33 -6.20 18.01 -6.10
N LEU A 34 -5.99 18.74 -5.00
CA LEU A 34 -6.99 19.63 -4.40
C LEU A 34 -7.55 20.68 -5.38
N ASN A 35 -6.79 21.00 -6.43
CA ASN A 35 -7.24 21.86 -7.53
C ASN A 35 -8.40 21.26 -8.37
N ALA A 36 -8.81 20.01 -8.13
CA ALA A 36 -10.04 19.47 -8.70
C ALA A 36 -11.29 20.23 -8.24
N ILE A 37 -11.30 20.71 -7.01
CA ILE A 37 -12.46 21.42 -6.46
C ILE A 37 -12.48 22.86 -6.98
N SER A 38 -11.34 23.55 -7.00
CA SER A 38 -11.28 24.94 -7.48
C SER A 38 -11.31 25.04 -9.01
N GLY A 39 -10.76 24.06 -9.73
CA GLY A 39 -10.57 24.10 -11.19
C GLY A 39 -11.64 23.35 -11.98
N ASN A 40 -11.62 22.01 -11.91
CA ASN A 40 -12.53 21.15 -12.69
C ASN A 40 -13.00 19.95 -11.85
N PRO A 41 -14.28 19.90 -11.45
CA PRO A 41 -14.79 18.87 -10.55
C PRO A 41 -14.74 17.46 -11.13
N ALA A 42 -14.55 17.28 -12.45
CA ALA A 42 -14.29 15.97 -13.03
C ALA A 42 -13.02 15.31 -12.45
N GLY A 43 -12.06 16.09 -11.96
CA GLY A 43 -10.89 15.58 -11.25
C GLY A 43 -11.20 14.82 -9.96
N LEU A 44 -12.38 15.03 -9.35
CA LEU A 44 -12.84 14.24 -8.20
C LEU A 44 -13.13 12.78 -8.59
N GLY A 45 -13.37 12.49 -9.87
CA GLY A 45 -13.50 11.12 -10.37
C GLY A 45 -12.18 10.36 -10.53
N LEU A 46 -11.02 11.03 -10.41
CA LEU A 46 -9.70 10.40 -10.43
C LEU A 46 -9.38 9.78 -9.07
N SER A 47 -8.94 8.53 -9.05
CA SER A 47 -8.47 7.90 -7.81
C SER A 47 -7.09 8.43 -7.43
N ARG A 48 -7.03 9.16 -6.31
CA ARG A 48 -5.85 9.92 -5.85
C ARG A 48 -5.66 9.86 -4.34
N GLY A 49 -6.28 8.87 -3.70
CA GLY A 49 -6.32 8.74 -2.26
C GLY A 49 -7.01 9.94 -1.60
N ASN A 50 -6.82 10.05 -0.29
CA ASN A 50 -7.34 11.20 0.45
C ASN A 50 -6.29 12.30 0.48
N GLN A 51 -6.73 13.53 0.26
CA GLN A 51 -5.91 14.73 0.35
C GLN A 51 -6.58 15.75 1.25
N SER A 52 -5.81 16.38 2.13
CA SER A 52 -6.28 17.44 3.02
C SER A 52 -5.30 18.58 3.00
N GLY A 53 -5.76 19.81 2.82
CA GLY A 53 -4.85 20.95 2.72
C GLY A 53 -5.37 22.20 3.38
N MET A 54 -4.42 23.08 3.69
CA MET A 54 -4.66 24.45 4.14
C MET A 54 -3.89 25.40 3.23
N TYR A 55 -4.46 26.57 2.95
CA TYR A 55 -3.80 27.64 2.21
C TYR A 55 -4.02 28.99 2.89
N ILE A 56 -2.95 29.74 3.08
CA ILE A 56 -2.92 31.02 3.77
C ILE A 56 -2.42 32.08 2.77
N PRO A 57 -3.31 32.91 2.19
CA PRO A 57 -2.91 34.05 1.38
C PRO A 57 -2.25 35.15 2.22
N PHE A 58 -1.34 35.89 1.61
CA PHE A 58 -0.65 37.06 2.16
C PHE A 58 -1.50 38.32 1.99
N ASP A 59 -2.68 38.30 2.60
CA ASP A 59 -3.66 39.39 2.52
C ASP A 59 -3.57 40.33 3.75
N SER A 60 -4.17 41.52 3.63
CA SER A 60 -4.30 42.47 4.74
C SER A 60 -5.23 41.98 5.86
N VAL A 61 -6.08 41.00 5.55
CA VAL A 61 -6.97 40.31 6.50
C VAL A 61 -6.55 38.85 6.53
N PHE A 62 -6.30 38.31 7.72
CA PHE A 62 -5.97 36.90 7.87
C PHE A 62 -7.12 36.05 7.31
N THR A 63 -6.81 35.28 6.27
CA THR A 63 -7.74 34.41 5.57
C THR A 63 -7.14 33.02 5.55
N MET A 64 -7.97 31.99 5.69
CA MET A 64 -7.54 30.60 5.63
C MET A 64 -8.48 29.82 4.74
N HIS A 65 -7.90 29.09 3.79
CA HIS A 65 -8.60 28.11 2.98
C HIS A 65 -8.30 26.72 3.55
N SER A 66 -9.30 25.85 3.57
CA SER A 66 -9.18 24.44 3.95
C SER A 66 -9.90 23.60 2.91
N SER A 67 -9.25 22.55 2.41
CA SER A 67 -9.86 21.66 1.43
C SER A 67 -9.61 20.21 1.77
N ASN A 68 -10.58 19.38 1.42
CA ASN A 68 -10.47 17.94 1.50
C ASN A 68 -10.97 17.32 0.21
N ARG A 69 -10.25 16.31 -0.26
CA ARG A 69 -10.58 15.54 -1.45
C ARG A 69 -10.43 14.06 -1.14
N MET A 70 -11.42 13.30 -1.57
CA MET A 70 -11.44 11.85 -1.57
C MET A 70 -11.98 11.37 -2.93
N ASP A 71 -11.86 10.08 -3.19
CA ASP A 71 -12.36 9.51 -4.44
C ASP A 71 -13.87 9.75 -4.58
N GLY A 72 -14.24 10.57 -5.56
CA GLY A 72 -15.61 10.93 -5.90
C GLY A 72 -16.22 12.11 -5.16
N PHE A 73 -15.55 12.68 -4.15
CA PHE A 73 -16.09 13.79 -3.35
C PHE A 73 -15.00 14.77 -2.90
N GLY A 74 -15.35 16.05 -2.78
CA GLY A 74 -14.46 17.02 -2.19
C GLY A 74 -15.14 18.31 -1.79
N TYR A 75 -14.48 19.08 -0.91
CA TYR A 75 -14.92 20.40 -0.51
C TYR A 75 -13.74 21.34 -0.29
N ASP A 76 -14.01 22.64 -0.41
CA ASP A 76 -13.07 23.73 -0.17
C ASP A 76 -13.81 24.82 0.59
N LEU A 77 -13.26 25.29 1.71
CA LEU A 77 -13.88 26.26 2.61
C LEU A 77 -12.92 27.42 2.83
N GLN A 78 -13.42 28.65 2.76
CA GLN A 78 -12.67 29.85 3.06
C GLN A 78 -13.19 30.50 4.34
N TYR A 79 -12.30 30.93 5.22
CA TYR A 79 -12.61 31.65 6.45
C TYR A 79 -11.80 32.96 6.51
N LYS A 80 -12.49 34.09 6.66
CA LYS A 80 -11.87 35.41 6.89
C LYS A 80 -12.02 35.84 8.35
N PHE A 81 -10.91 36.20 8.98
CA PHE A 81 -10.84 36.59 10.38
C PHE A 81 -10.94 38.11 10.47
N THR A 82 -12.12 38.61 10.82
CA THR A 82 -12.38 40.05 10.96
C THR A 82 -12.58 40.40 12.44
N ASN A 83 -12.10 41.57 12.86
CA ASN A 83 -12.31 42.13 14.20
C ASN A 83 -11.85 41.24 15.37
N GLU A 84 -10.77 40.47 15.21
CA GLU A 84 -10.21 39.57 16.25
C GLU A 84 -11.16 38.46 16.73
N ILE A 85 -12.27 38.21 16.02
CA ILE A 85 -13.22 37.14 16.32
C ILE A 85 -12.91 35.94 15.42
N PHE A 86 -12.83 34.74 16.02
CA PHE A 86 -12.75 33.49 15.27
C PHE A 86 -14.05 33.29 14.46
N PRO A 87 -13.98 33.06 13.14
CA PRO A 87 -15.16 32.79 12.33
C PRO A 87 -15.82 31.48 12.77
N ASP A 88 -17.15 31.42 12.65
CA ASP A 88 -17.92 30.22 12.96
C ASP A 88 -17.46 29.06 12.05
N PRO A 89 -16.95 27.95 12.62
CA PRO A 89 -16.49 26.80 11.85
C PRO A 89 -17.55 26.24 10.90
N PHE A 90 -18.84 26.40 11.23
CA PHE A 90 -19.96 25.90 10.46
C PHE A 90 -20.53 26.91 9.45
N ASN A 91 -20.01 28.14 9.43
CA ASN A 91 -20.43 29.18 8.50
C ASN A 91 -19.21 29.80 7.79
N PRO A 92 -18.60 29.08 6.84
CA PRO A 92 -17.44 29.57 6.11
C PRO A 92 -17.80 30.81 5.29
N THR A 93 -16.87 31.74 5.10
CA THR A 93 -17.11 32.95 4.30
C THR A 93 -17.36 32.68 2.83
N ASP A 94 -16.74 31.62 2.30
CA ASP A 94 -16.99 31.07 0.97
C ASP A 94 -16.79 29.55 1.05
N GLY A 95 -17.33 28.81 0.08
CA GLY A 95 -17.06 27.39 0.01
C GLY A 95 -17.60 26.75 -1.24
N ASN A 96 -17.00 25.60 -1.55
CA ASN A 96 -17.33 24.73 -2.67
C ASN A 96 -17.55 23.31 -2.14
N ILE A 97 -18.51 22.62 -2.71
CA ILE A 97 -18.69 21.17 -2.55
C ILE A 97 -18.81 20.56 -3.94
N GLY A 98 -18.16 19.42 -4.15
CA GLY A 98 -18.16 18.76 -5.45
C GLY A 98 -18.25 17.25 -5.34
N ILE A 99 -18.80 16.66 -6.38
CA ILE A 99 -18.79 15.21 -6.61
C ILE A 99 -18.27 14.93 -8.02
N GLY A 100 -17.59 13.80 -8.19
CA GLY A 100 -17.08 13.36 -9.48
C GLY A 100 -17.12 11.85 -9.63
N ALA A 101 -17.08 11.39 -10.87
CA ALA A 101 -17.08 9.97 -11.18
C ALA A 101 -16.36 9.69 -12.51
N ALA A 102 -15.82 8.48 -12.64
CA ALA A 102 -15.42 7.95 -13.93
C ALA A 102 -16.65 7.55 -14.75
N LEU A 103 -16.73 8.01 -15.99
CA LEU A 103 -17.78 7.65 -16.94
C LEU A 103 -17.42 6.36 -17.69
N PHE A 104 -16.19 6.30 -18.18
CA PHE A 104 -15.57 5.18 -18.88
C PHE A 104 -14.04 5.35 -18.78
N PRO A 105 -13.20 4.39 -19.22
CA PRO A 105 -11.76 4.48 -19.04
C PRO A 105 -11.18 5.83 -19.49
N ASN A 106 -10.52 6.51 -18.57
CA ASN A 106 -9.88 7.82 -18.74
C ASN A 106 -10.84 8.99 -19.07
N ALA A 107 -12.15 8.83 -18.85
CA ALA A 107 -13.15 9.89 -18.98
C ALA A 107 -13.89 10.08 -17.67
N TYR A 108 -14.00 11.33 -17.23
CA TYR A 108 -14.55 11.70 -15.93
C TYR A 108 -15.50 12.87 -16.09
N ALA A 109 -16.49 12.91 -15.20
CA ALA A 109 -17.39 14.03 -15.06
C ALA A 109 -17.51 14.41 -13.59
N GLY A 110 -17.84 15.67 -13.33
CA GLY A 110 -18.13 16.13 -11.99
C GLY A 110 -19.02 17.34 -11.99
N ILE A 111 -19.60 17.62 -10.82
CA ILE A 111 -20.40 18.80 -10.56
C ILE A 111 -19.90 19.43 -9.26
N LYS A 112 -19.82 20.76 -9.24
CA LYS A 112 -19.49 21.55 -8.05
C LYS A 112 -20.56 22.59 -7.82
N TRP A 113 -20.91 22.82 -6.58
CA TRP A 113 -21.77 23.92 -6.15
C TRP A 113 -21.02 24.78 -5.14
N ASN A 114 -21.17 26.11 -5.25
CA ASN A 114 -20.54 27.06 -4.34
C ASN A 114 -21.55 27.89 -3.54
N LYS A 115 -21.06 28.58 -2.52
CA LYS A 115 -21.87 29.43 -1.63
C LYS A 115 -22.56 30.62 -2.35
N HIS A 116 -22.09 30.98 -3.54
CA HIS A 116 -22.66 32.04 -4.38
C HIS A 116 -23.71 31.53 -5.37
N HIS A 117 -24.26 30.33 -5.14
CA HIS A 117 -25.32 29.77 -5.98
C HIS A 117 -24.87 29.54 -7.43
N LEU A 118 -23.59 29.21 -7.65
CA LEU A 118 -23.05 28.82 -8.95
C LEU A 118 -22.76 27.32 -9.01
N ILE A 119 -23.09 26.72 -10.15
CA ILE A 119 -22.89 25.31 -10.45
C ILE A 119 -21.89 25.17 -11.60
N ASP A 120 -20.80 24.46 -11.35
CA ASP A 120 -19.83 24.08 -12.39
C ASP A 120 -20.04 22.62 -12.80
N PHE A 121 -20.25 22.38 -14.08
CA PHE A 121 -20.16 21.04 -14.68
C PHE A 121 -18.79 20.85 -15.30
N GLY A 122 -18.07 19.84 -14.85
CA GLY A 122 -16.76 19.47 -15.33
C GLY A 122 -16.78 18.20 -16.16
N LEU A 123 -16.02 18.18 -17.25
CA LEU A 123 -15.61 16.98 -17.97
C LEU A 123 -14.09 16.94 -18.07
N LEU A 124 -13.53 15.73 -18.02
CA LEU A 124 -12.10 15.47 -18.21
C LEU A 124 -11.92 14.21 -19.05
N TYR A 125 -11.13 14.28 -20.11
CA TYR A 125 -10.82 13.15 -20.97
C TYR A 125 -9.33 13.04 -21.26
N ARG A 126 -8.78 11.86 -21.00
CA ARG A 126 -7.34 11.53 -21.14
C ARG A 126 -7.16 10.34 -22.08
N PRO A 127 -7.30 10.55 -23.40
CA PRO A 127 -7.25 9.44 -24.38
C PRO A 127 -5.90 8.72 -24.40
N LEU A 128 -4.82 9.42 -24.05
CA LEU A 128 -3.45 8.93 -24.05
C LEU A 128 -2.71 9.49 -22.84
N ASN A 129 -1.62 8.84 -22.44
CA ASN A 129 -0.73 9.35 -21.38
C ASN A 129 -0.12 10.73 -21.67
N ILE A 130 -0.16 11.16 -22.93
CA ILE A 130 0.42 12.40 -23.41
C ILE A 130 -0.60 13.54 -23.56
N ALA A 131 -1.90 13.29 -23.40
CA ALA A 131 -2.93 14.28 -23.71
C ALA A 131 -4.06 14.27 -22.66
N SER A 132 -4.45 15.46 -22.22
CA SER A 132 -5.57 15.69 -21.31
C SER A 132 -6.42 16.86 -21.81
N ILE A 133 -7.73 16.68 -21.83
CA ILE A 133 -8.72 17.65 -22.31
C ILE A 133 -9.72 17.87 -21.19
N GLY A 134 -9.92 19.12 -20.78
CA GLY A 134 -10.90 19.52 -19.77
C GLY A 134 -11.95 20.44 -20.35
N LEU A 135 -13.20 20.32 -19.91
CA LEU A 135 -14.25 21.30 -20.14
C LEU A 135 -14.90 21.64 -18.80
N VAL A 136 -15.10 22.91 -18.53
CA VAL A 136 -15.87 23.38 -17.37
C VAL A 136 -16.89 24.39 -17.86
N THR A 137 -18.15 24.18 -17.54
CA THR A 137 -19.24 25.13 -17.83
C THR A 137 -19.89 25.56 -16.53
N GLN A 138 -20.07 26.86 -16.34
CA GLN A 138 -20.64 27.43 -15.13
C GLN A 138 -22.02 28.03 -15.40
N PHE A 139 -22.97 27.73 -14.52
CA PHE A 139 -24.33 28.26 -14.52
C PHE A 139 -24.68 28.80 -13.14
N ASN A 140 -25.72 29.60 -13.04
CA ASN A 140 -26.40 29.79 -11.77
C ASN A 140 -27.16 28.50 -11.36
N ASP A 141 -27.51 28.39 -10.07
CA ASP A 141 -28.14 27.19 -9.51
C ASP A 141 -29.60 26.99 -9.96
N GLU A 142 -30.22 28.02 -10.54
CA GLU A 142 -31.50 27.94 -11.23
C GLU A 142 -31.39 27.45 -12.68
N PHE A 143 -30.17 27.32 -13.22
CA PHE A 143 -29.87 26.98 -14.62
C PHE A 143 -30.52 27.91 -15.66
N THR A 144 -30.76 29.16 -15.27
CA THR A 144 -31.34 30.20 -16.12
C THR A 144 -30.29 31.08 -16.77
N GLU A 145 -29.11 31.21 -16.16
CA GLU A 145 -28.00 32.05 -16.62
C GLU A 145 -26.75 31.20 -16.81
N TYR A 146 -26.05 31.43 -17.94
CA TYR A 146 -24.80 30.77 -18.30
C TYR A 146 -23.67 31.77 -18.08
N ASN A 147 -22.72 31.51 -17.18
CA ASN A 147 -21.67 32.48 -16.89
C ASN A 147 -20.48 32.36 -17.83
N SER A 148 -19.96 31.14 -17.99
CA SER A 148 -18.76 30.88 -18.77
C SER A 148 -18.56 29.42 -19.14
N ALA A 149 -17.73 29.19 -20.15
CA ALA A 149 -17.22 27.89 -20.53
C ALA A 149 -15.70 27.99 -20.70
N THR A 150 -14.97 27.11 -20.03
CA THR A 150 -13.53 26.97 -20.20
C THR A 150 -13.23 25.64 -20.86
N LEU A 151 -12.49 25.67 -21.96
CA LEU A 151 -11.96 24.49 -22.64
C LEU A 151 -10.44 24.44 -22.46
N GLY A 152 -9.94 23.42 -21.78
CA GLY A 152 -8.52 23.26 -21.46
C GLY A 152 -7.89 22.12 -22.23
N PHE A 153 -6.66 22.33 -22.70
CA PHE A 153 -5.83 21.30 -23.30
C PHE A 153 -4.49 21.25 -22.56
N ALA A 154 -3.99 20.03 -22.33
CA ALA A 154 -2.66 19.80 -21.78
C ALA A 154 -1.98 18.64 -22.51
N LEU A 155 -0.69 18.79 -22.79
CA LEU A 155 0.16 17.84 -23.49
C LEU A 155 1.44 17.56 -22.71
N ARG A 156 1.89 16.31 -22.76
CA ARG A 156 3.17 15.83 -22.22
C ARG A 156 4.04 15.31 -23.36
N PRO A 157 4.79 16.19 -24.04
CA PRO A 157 5.42 15.88 -25.33
C PRO A 157 6.65 14.96 -25.21
N PHE A 158 7.43 15.10 -24.13
CA PHE A 158 8.62 14.30 -23.79
C PHE A 158 8.85 14.39 -22.27
N LEU A 159 9.63 13.46 -21.68
CA LEU A 159 9.89 13.37 -20.23
C LEU A 159 8.69 12.93 -19.35
N GLN A 160 7.76 12.14 -19.91
CA GLN A 160 6.61 11.61 -19.16
C GLN A 160 5.82 12.72 -18.44
N HIS A 161 5.70 12.68 -17.11
CA HIS A 161 4.95 13.66 -16.33
C HIS A 161 5.72 14.94 -16.00
N ARG A 162 7.04 14.97 -16.22
CA ARG A 162 7.92 16.07 -15.80
C ARG A 162 7.80 17.36 -16.62
N LEU A 163 7.14 17.31 -17.78
CA LEU A 163 6.84 18.49 -18.59
C LEU A 163 5.40 18.41 -19.08
N THR A 164 4.58 19.35 -18.65
CA THR A 164 3.21 19.53 -19.14
C THR A 164 3.07 20.94 -19.71
N VAL A 165 2.56 21.06 -20.93
CA VAL A 165 2.29 22.35 -21.60
C VAL A 165 0.86 22.37 -22.10
N GLY A 166 0.26 23.54 -22.21
CA GLY A 166 -1.08 23.61 -22.74
C GLY A 166 -1.66 25.02 -22.76
N ALA A 167 -2.97 25.10 -22.95
CA ALA A 167 -3.71 26.35 -22.86
C ALA A 167 -5.16 26.09 -22.42
N ASP A 168 -5.69 27.02 -21.64
CA ASP A 168 -7.11 27.09 -21.31
C ASP A 168 -7.75 28.23 -22.10
N MET A 169 -8.86 27.95 -22.79
CA MET A 169 -9.65 28.90 -23.55
C MET A 169 -10.93 29.20 -22.78
N LEU A 170 -11.08 30.43 -22.28
CA LEU A 170 -12.24 30.90 -21.53
C LEU A 170 -13.16 31.71 -22.46
N LEU A 171 -14.40 31.26 -22.57
CA LEU A 171 -15.51 31.92 -23.26
C LEU A 171 -16.46 32.48 -22.21
N THR A 172 -16.67 33.79 -22.19
CA THR A 172 -17.60 34.46 -21.27
C THR A 172 -18.92 34.82 -21.95
N GLU A 173 -19.94 35.21 -21.18
CA GLU A 173 -21.23 35.71 -21.70
C GLU A 173 -21.12 36.80 -22.77
N ALA A 174 -20.08 37.63 -22.71
CA ALA A 174 -19.88 38.74 -23.64
C ALA A 174 -19.24 38.31 -24.98
N ASP A 175 -19.28 37.02 -25.32
CA ASP A 175 -18.60 36.40 -26.47
C ASP A 175 -17.09 36.72 -26.56
N SER A 176 -16.49 37.06 -25.41
CA SER A 176 -15.07 37.37 -25.32
C SER A 176 -14.29 36.09 -25.09
N LEU A 177 -13.28 35.85 -25.93
CA LEU A 177 -12.39 34.69 -25.86
C LEU A 177 -11.05 35.10 -25.24
N PHE A 178 -10.70 34.47 -24.13
CA PHE A 178 -9.40 34.63 -23.48
C PHE A 178 -8.61 33.32 -23.54
N ILE A 179 -7.33 33.41 -23.87
CA ILE A 179 -6.45 32.24 -23.97
C ILE A 179 -5.38 32.36 -22.89
N TYR A 180 -5.24 31.29 -22.11
CA TYR A 180 -4.27 31.19 -21.03
C TYR A 180 -3.30 30.04 -21.28
N PRO A 181 -2.17 30.25 -21.98
CA PRO A 181 -1.09 29.28 -22.02
C PRO A 181 -0.61 28.93 -20.60
N HIS A 182 -0.26 27.66 -20.40
CA HIS A 182 0.30 27.16 -19.16
C HIS A 182 1.45 26.18 -19.40
N LEU A 183 2.32 26.07 -18.40
CA LEU A 183 3.49 25.22 -18.36
C LEU A 183 3.64 24.69 -16.92
N THR A 184 3.93 23.40 -16.78
CA THR A 184 4.36 22.79 -15.52
C THR A 184 5.60 21.96 -15.78
N ILE A 185 6.64 22.15 -14.98
CA ILE A 185 7.89 21.40 -15.03
C ILE A 185 8.25 20.80 -13.67
N GLU A 186 8.80 19.60 -13.69
CA GLU A 186 9.42 18.93 -12.54
C GLU A 186 10.91 18.72 -12.85
N PRO A 187 11.78 19.70 -12.55
CA PRO A 187 13.21 19.60 -12.86
C PRO A 187 13.89 18.45 -12.12
N MET A 188 13.42 18.12 -10.92
CA MET A 188 13.84 16.98 -10.13
C MET A 188 12.67 16.48 -9.29
N ASP A 189 12.78 15.23 -8.82
CA ASP A 189 11.74 14.57 -8.03
C ASP A 189 11.30 15.44 -6.86
N GLY A 190 10.00 15.70 -6.80
CA GLY A 190 9.36 16.47 -5.75
C GLY A 190 9.48 17.99 -5.84
N ILE A 191 10.12 18.58 -6.86
CA ILE A 191 10.09 20.02 -7.10
C ILE A 191 9.21 20.31 -8.31
N LEU A 192 8.08 21.00 -8.11
CA LEU A 192 7.17 21.38 -9.19
C LEU A 192 7.16 22.89 -9.39
N LEU A 193 7.36 23.34 -10.62
CA LEU A 193 7.17 24.73 -11.02
C LEU A 193 6.08 24.81 -12.08
N SER A 194 5.01 25.54 -11.79
CA SER A 194 3.90 25.75 -12.72
C SER A 194 3.71 27.24 -13.00
N ALA A 195 3.34 27.57 -14.23
CA ALA A 195 3.03 28.93 -14.66
C ALA A 195 1.84 28.94 -15.60
N LYS A 196 1.04 30.02 -15.54
CA LYS A 196 -0.07 30.33 -16.44
C LYS A 196 -0.03 31.82 -16.74
N SER A 197 -0.35 32.24 -17.95
CA SER A 197 -0.47 33.67 -18.26
C SER A 197 -1.52 33.92 -19.31
N ASN A 198 -2.06 35.14 -19.41
CA ASN A 198 -2.84 35.58 -20.56
C ASN A 198 -1.93 35.84 -21.79
N ALA A 199 -2.51 36.09 -22.96
CA ALA A 199 -1.75 36.28 -24.20
C ALA A 199 -0.81 37.50 -24.17
N ASP A 200 -1.19 38.54 -23.42
CA ASP A 200 -0.45 39.81 -23.34
C ASP A 200 0.58 39.84 -22.18
N PHE A 201 0.64 38.79 -21.36
CA PHE A 201 1.48 38.65 -20.16
C PHE A 201 1.22 39.65 -19.02
N ASP A 202 0.14 40.42 -19.10
CA ASP A 202 -0.26 41.34 -18.04
C ASP A 202 -0.94 40.61 -16.86
N ASP A 203 -1.49 39.42 -17.10
CA ASP A 203 -1.96 38.51 -16.05
C ASP A 203 -1.12 37.24 -16.05
N PHE A 204 -0.46 36.95 -14.93
CA PHE A 204 0.31 35.71 -14.78
C PHE A 204 0.18 35.10 -13.39
N GLN A 205 0.26 33.78 -13.35
CA GLN A 205 0.29 32.96 -12.15
C GLN A 205 1.55 32.11 -12.20
N ILE A 206 2.24 32.00 -11.07
CA ILE A 206 3.36 31.08 -10.85
C ILE A 206 3.08 30.28 -9.58
N ASN A 207 3.44 29.01 -9.56
CA ASN A 207 3.36 28.16 -8.39
C ASN A 207 4.65 27.36 -8.25
N LEU A 208 5.25 27.39 -7.07
CA LEU A 208 6.39 26.55 -6.70
C LEU A 208 5.94 25.59 -5.62
N ALA A 209 6.08 24.28 -5.83
CA ALA A 209 5.76 23.25 -4.86
C ALA A 209 6.96 22.34 -4.56
N PHE A 210 7.03 21.89 -3.31
CA PHE A 210 8.00 20.94 -2.77
C PHE A 210 7.24 19.79 -2.13
N ASN A 211 7.43 18.59 -2.65
CA ASN A 211 6.86 17.36 -2.15
C ASN A 211 7.88 16.63 -1.26
N PHE A 212 7.38 16.04 -0.19
CA PHE A 212 8.14 15.37 0.85
C PHE A 212 7.54 13.97 1.14
N GLY A 213 7.18 13.24 0.08
CA GLY A 213 6.40 11.99 0.21
C GLY A 213 4.92 12.29 0.26
N LYS A 214 4.32 12.17 1.45
CA LYS A 214 2.89 12.45 1.69
C LYS A 214 2.58 13.93 1.91
N GLU A 215 3.60 14.71 2.23
CA GLU A 215 3.45 16.12 2.57
C GLU A 215 3.89 17.00 1.41
N THR A 216 3.16 18.07 1.15
CA THR A 216 3.51 19.05 0.11
C THR A 216 3.39 20.46 0.65
N VAL A 217 4.41 21.28 0.39
CA VAL A 217 4.41 22.72 0.64
C VAL A 217 4.47 23.43 -0.70
N TYR A 218 3.63 24.45 -0.91
CA TYR A 218 3.61 25.19 -2.16
C TYR A 218 3.29 26.66 -1.95
N SER A 219 3.68 27.49 -2.92
CA SER A 219 3.44 28.93 -2.90
C SER A 219 2.92 29.38 -4.27
N PRO A 220 1.59 29.51 -4.42
CA PRO A 220 1.00 30.11 -5.60
C PRO A 220 1.09 31.63 -5.48
N SER A 221 1.43 32.29 -6.57
CA SER A 221 1.51 33.74 -6.70
C SER A 221 0.83 34.16 -8.00
N THR A 222 0.07 35.24 -7.97
CA THR A 222 -0.62 35.82 -9.11
C THR A 222 -0.32 37.31 -9.19
N TYR A 223 -0.16 37.80 -10.41
CA TYR A 223 -0.05 39.21 -10.74
C TYR A 223 -1.07 39.52 -11.83
N ASN A 224 -1.71 40.69 -11.75
CA ASN A 224 -2.72 41.12 -12.70
C ASN A 224 -2.44 42.49 -13.31
N ASP A 225 -3.20 42.81 -14.36
CA ASP A 225 -3.18 44.08 -15.11
C ASP A 225 -3.30 45.33 -14.22
N ALA A 226 -4.01 45.23 -13.11
CA ALA A 226 -4.16 46.27 -12.09
C ALA A 226 -2.93 46.45 -11.17
N HIS A 227 -1.81 45.80 -11.50
CA HIS A 227 -0.55 45.80 -10.74
C HIS A 227 -0.71 45.28 -9.31
N LYS A 228 -1.68 44.38 -9.08
CA LYS A 228 -1.88 43.74 -7.78
C LYS A 228 -1.18 42.39 -7.76
N TYR A 229 -0.37 42.22 -6.73
CA TYR A 229 0.23 40.94 -6.39
C TYR A 229 -0.59 40.27 -5.29
N ASN A 230 -0.99 39.02 -5.52
CA ASN A 230 -1.51 38.15 -4.48
C ASN A 230 -0.63 36.90 -4.43
N GLY A 231 -0.30 36.45 -3.23
CA GLY A 231 0.51 35.26 -3.01
C GLY A 231 0.10 34.59 -1.73
N GLY A 232 0.63 33.41 -1.47
CA GLY A 232 0.43 32.76 -0.19
C GLY A 232 1.27 31.50 -0.05
N ILE A 233 1.01 30.79 1.03
CA ILE A 233 1.62 29.50 1.30
C ILE A 233 0.54 28.47 1.58
N GLY A 234 0.67 27.31 0.95
CA GLY A 234 -0.21 26.19 1.13
C GLY A 234 0.54 24.93 1.55
N PHE A 235 -0.18 24.09 2.28
CA PHE A 235 0.27 22.81 2.78
C PHE A 235 -0.82 21.81 2.47
N TYR A 236 -0.47 20.65 1.91
CA TYR A 236 -1.43 19.54 1.85
C TYR A 236 -0.76 18.20 2.10
N THR A 237 -1.53 17.32 2.71
CA THR A 237 -1.17 15.93 2.99
C THR A 237 -1.87 15.02 1.99
N SER A 238 -1.29 13.87 1.67
CA SER A 238 -1.88 12.84 0.83
C SER A 238 -1.65 11.46 1.44
N THR A 239 -2.59 10.54 1.23
CA THR A 239 -2.38 9.14 1.59
C THR A 239 -1.46 8.42 0.63
N GLN A 240 -1.23 8.95 -0.58
CA GLN A 240 -0.32 8.37 -1.57
C GLN A 240 1.07 9.01 -1.46
N GLN A 241 2.11 8.20 -1.69
CA GLN A 241 3.49 8.66 -1.68
C GLN A 241 3.82 9.38 -2.99
N GLN A 242 4.14 10.68 -2.92
CA GLN A 242 4.71 11.40 -4.06
C GLN A 242 6.23 11.35 -4.02
N ASN A 243 6.84 11.58 -5.18
CA ASN A 243 8.28 11.80 -5.29
C ASN A 243 8.73 12.91 -4.32
N SER A 244 9.78 12.64 -3.53
CA SER A 244 10.28 13.52 -2.47
C SER A 244 11.55 14.25 -2.90
N ILE A 245 11.72 15.50 -2.44
CA ILE A 245 12.97 16.26 -2.65
C ILE A 245 14.16 15.72 -1.87
N PHE A 246 13.90 14.96 -0.80
CA PHE A 246 14.95 14.29 -0.07
C PHE A 246 15.40 13.07 -0.89
N ASN A 247 16.52 13.23 -1.57
CA ASN A 247 17.18 12.14 -2.27
C ASN A 247 17.58 11.10 -1.22
N LYS A 248 17.02 9.90 -1.32
CA LYS A 248 17.16 8.83 -0.33
C LYS A 248 18.59 8.25 -0.21
N ASN A 249 19.53 8.73 -1.03
CA ASN A 249 20.92 8.28 -1.05
C ASN A 249 21.81 8.97 0.00
N LYS A 250 21.76 8.53 1.27
CA LYS A 250 22.94 8.67 2.15
C LYS A 250 23.96 7.61 1.75
N LYS A 251 24.89 7.97 0.87
CA LYS A 251 25.89 7.07 0.25
C LYS A 251 26.69 6.16 1.20
N ASP A 252 26.69 6.41 2.52
CA ASP A 252 27.48 5.68 3.49
C ASP A 252 26.65 5.05 4.64
N THR A 253 25.33 5.24 4.66
CA THR A 253 24.45 4.66 5.69
C THR A 253 23.85 3.37 5.17
N LYS A 254 24.09 2.26 5.87
CA LYS A 254 23.41 1.00 5.54
C LYS A 254 22.02 0.95 6.14
N ILE A 255 21.03 0.51 5.38
CA ILE A 255 19.65 0.40 5.84
C ILE A 255 19.28 -1.07 6.03
N PHE A 256 18.85 -1.40 7.24
CA PHE A 256 18.37 -2.74 7.58
C PHE A 256 16.89 -2.70 7.93
N ILE A 257 16.14 -3.66 7.42
CA ILE A 257 14.77 -3.92 7.88
C ILE A 257 14.83 -4.87 9.06
N ARG A 258 14.28 -4.50 10.22
CA ARG A 258 14.13 -5.40 11.36
C ARG A 258 12.70 -5.91 11.46
N MET A 259 12.53 -7.22 11.32
CA MET A 259 11.24 -7.88 11.37
C MET A 259 11.20 -9.02 12.38
N LYS A 260 10.01 -9.27 12.92
CA LYS A 260 9.73 -10.48 13.68
C LYS A 260 9.12 -11.53 12.76
N LEU A 261 9.85 -12.61 12.49
CA LEU A 261 9.33 -13.72 11.70
C LEU A 261 8.63 -14.72 12.63
N SER A 262 7.31 -14.58 12.77
CA SER A 262 6.49 -15.43 13.64
C SER A 262 5.01 -15.35 13.28
N GLY A 263 4.23 -16.30 13.73
CA GLY A 263 2.77 -16.30 13.61
C GLY A 263 2.24 -17.22 12.52
N LEU A 264 0.93 -17.20 12.34
CA LEU A 264 0.22 -18.06 11.40
C LEU A 264 0.19 -17.50 9.97
N PHE A 265 0.83 -18.19 9.04
CA PHE A 265 0.77 -17.86 7.62
C PHE A 265 -0.41 -18.55 6.92
N ILE A 266 -1.20 -17.79 6.19
CA ILE A 266 -2.42 -18.22 5.47
C ILE A 266 -2.37 -17.82 4.00
N GLU A 267 -3.12 -18.52 3.14
CA GLU A 267 -3.10 -18.25 1.69
C GLU A 267 -3.91 -17.00 1.32
N GLU A 268 -5.09 -16.90 1.91
CA GLU A 268 -6.07 -15.86 1.59
C GLU A 268 -5.92 -14.61 2.46
N LYS A 269 -6.64 -13.55 2.09
CA LYS A 269 -6.68 -12.31 2.90
C LYS A 269 -7.38 -12.60 4.23
N PRO A 270 -6.77 -12.28 5.38
CA PRO A 270 -7.41 -12.46 6.67
C PRO A 270 -8.66 -11.58 6.76
N VAL A 271 -9.73 -12.13 7.36
CA VAL A 271 -10.96 -11.37 7.64
C VAL A 271 -10.87 -10.78 9.04
N ASP A 272 -11.32 -9.54 9.22
CA ASP A 272 -11.33 -8.94 10.55
C ASP A 272 -12.30 -9.68 11.48
N ALA A 273 -11.85 -9.94 12.70
CA ALA A 273 -12.69 -10.54 13.74
C ALA A 273 -13.87 -9.62 14.07
N SER A 274 -15.02 -10.21 14.40
CA SER A 274 -16.16 -9.43 14.89
C SER A 274 -15.79 -8.70 16.18
N PHE A 275 -16.45 -7.56 16.47
CA PHE A 275 -16.19 -6.79 17.70
C PHE A 275 -16.30 -7.64 18.97
N PHE A 276 -17.26 -8.58 19.02
CA PHE A 276 -17.42 -9.50 20.15
C PHE A 276 -16.23 -10.47 20.26
N ASP A 277 -15.77 -11.04 19.14
CA ASP A 277 -14.63 -11.97 19.15
C ASP A 277 -13.32 -11.30 19.54
N GLN A 278 -13.11 -10.04 19.14
CA GLN A 278 -11.91 -9.28 19.53
C GLN A 278 -11.80 -9.12 21.05
N ILE A 279 -12.93 -8.89 21.73
CA ILE A 279 -12.98 -8.65 23.19
C ILE A 279 -12.85 -9.95 23.99
N PHE A 280 -13.50 -11.04 23.57
CA PHE A 280 -13.58 -12.26 24.38
C PHE A 280 -12.55 -13.33 24.00
N ASN A 281 -12.12 -13.37 22.74
CA ASN A 281 -11.29 -14.45 22.21
C ASN A 281 -9.93 -13.98 21.69
N SER A 282 -9.78 -12.68 21.38
CA SER A 282 -8.56 -12.06 20.81
C SER A 282 -7.84 -12.97 19.80
N PRO A 283 -8.52 -13.43 18.74
CA PRO A 283 -7.98 -14.44 17.85
C PRO A 283 -6.73 -13.93 17.13
N GLU A 284 -5.72 -14.79 16.99
CA GLU A 284 -4.53 -14.48 16.19
C GLU A 284 -4.94 -14.25 14.73
N LYS A 285 -4.61 -13.06 14.20
CA LYS A 285 -4.86 -12.71 12.81
C LYS A 285 -3.76 -13.31 11.95
N GLY A 286 -4.14 -14.09 10.94
CA GLY A 286 -3.21 -14.71 10.01
C GLY A 286 -2.50 -13.67 9.14
N ILE A 287 -1.27 -13.98 8.76
CA ILE A 287 -0.45 -13.23 7.81
C ILE A 287 -0.70 -13.83 6.43
N GLN A 288 -1.13 -13.01 5.47
CA GLN A 288 -1.29 -13.50 4.10
C GLN A 288 0.09 -13.76 3.47
N LEU A 289 0.37 -15.02 3.15
CA LEU A 289 1.65 -15.48 2.63
C LEU A 289 2.03 -14.75 1.34
N ARG A 290 1.10 -14.65 0.38
CA ARG A 290 1.38 -13.98 -0.90
C ARG A 290 1.79 -12.52 -0.72
N ALA A 291 1.07 -11.78 0.12
CA ALA A 291 1.37 -10.37 0.37
C ALA A 291 2.73 -10.20 1.06
N TRP A 292 3.04 -11.08 2.01
CA TRP A 292 4.35 -11.08 2.67
C TRP A 292 5.49 -11.40 1.69
N ILE A 293 5.31 -12.38 0.80
CA ILE A 293 6.31 -12.71 -0.24
C ILE A 293 6.51 -11.52 -1.18
N ASP A 294 5.44 -10.92 -1.70
CA ASP A 294 5.52 -9.77 -2.60
C ASP A 294 6.23 -8.58 -1.91
N GLU A 295 6.05 -8.41 -0.59
CA GLU A 295 6.73 -7.40 0.22
C GLU A 295 8.24 -7.69 0.38
N ILE A 296 8.63 -8.93 0.70
CA ILE A 296 10.04 -9.35 0.74
C ILE A 296 10.73 -9.21 -0.63
N ASP A 297 10.04 -9.59 -1.71
CA ASP A 297 10.54 -9.44 -3.07
C ASP A 297 10.75 -7.95 -3.43
N SER A 298 9.87 -7.06 -2.98
CA SER A 298 10.07 -5.61 -3.17
C SER A 298 11.35 -5.11 -2.48
N TYR A 299 11.65 -5.57 -1.26
CA TYR A 299 12.89 -5.23 -0.57
C TYR A 299 14.12 -5.93 -1.16
N THR A 300 13.91 -7.04 -1.85
CA THR A 300 14.95 -7.72 -2.62
C THR A 300 15.38 -6.88 -3.83
N GLU A 301 14.44 -6.18 -4.46
CA GLU A 301 14.70 -5.30 -5.62
C GLU A 301 15.12 -3.89 -5.23
N ASP A 302 14.82 -3.44 -4.00
CA ASP A 302 15.13 -2.09 -3.54
C ASP A 302 16.65 -1.90 -3.30
N PRO A 303 17.36 -1.05 -4.06
CA PRO A 303 18.80 -0.84 -3.90
C PRO A 303 19.18 -0.13 -2.59
N GLU A 304 18.21 0.43 -1.85
CA GLU A 304 18.44 1.15 -0.60
C GLU A 304 18.51 0.21 0.60
N ILE A 305 17.92 -0.98 0.50
CA ILE A 305 17.91 -1.96 1.58
C ILE A 305 19.18 -2.81 1.48
N ASP A 306 20.11 -2.66 2.42
CA ASP A 306 21.35 -3.43 2.47
C ASP A 306 21.16 -4.81 3.11
N GLY A 307 20.13 -4.98 3.94
CA GLY A 307 19.91 -6.22 4.65
C GLY A 307 18.69 -6.27 5.55
N MET A 308 18.58 -7.37 6.26
CA MET A 308 17.47 -7.67 7.16
C MET A 308 17.97 -8.24 8.49
N ILE A 309 17.29 -7.87 9.56
CA ILE A 309 17.45 -8.44 10.90
C ILE A 309 16.16 -9.18 11.21
N ILE A 310 16.25 -10.48 11.43
CA ILE A 310 15.12 -11.36 11.69
C ILE A 310 15.13 -11.73 13.17
N ASP A 311 14.21 -11.17 13.94
CA ASP A 311 13.88 -11.69 15.27
C ASP A 311 13.02 -12.95 15.07
N ILE A 312 13.65 -14.12 15.07
CA ILE A 312 12.96 -15.38 14.79
C ILE A 312 12.08 -15.78 15.97
N GLY A 313 10.80 -16.02 15.68
CA GLY A 313 9.84 -16.59 16.62
C GLY A 313 9.36 -17.95 16.15
N HIS A 314 8.12 -18.29 16.49
CA HIS A 314 7.50 -19.53 16.02
C HIS A 314 6.64 -19.25 14.79
N VAL A 315 7.03 -19.80 13.65
CA VAL A 315 6.29 -19.70 12.38
C VAL A 315 5.35 -20.90 12.26
N GLN A 316 4.06 -20.61 12.08
CA GLN A 316 3.03 -21.64 11.96
C GLN A 316 2.60 -21.76 10.49
N GLY A 317 2.71 -22.97 9.96
CA GLY A 317 2.41 -23.28 8.56
C GLY A 317 2.69 -24.75 8.23
N GLY A 318 2.36 -25.15 7.01
CA GLY A 318 2.79 -26.45 6.45
C GLY A 318 4.09 -26.30 5.67
N LEU A 319 4.80 -27.41 5.41
CA LEU A 319 6.09 -27.40 4.73
C LEU A 319 6.06 -26.71 3.35
N ALA A 320 4.94 -26.79 2.62
CA ALA A 320 4.76 -26.07 1.36
C ALA A 320 4.85 -24.54 1.55
N LYS A 321 4.18 -24.00 2.57
CA LYS A 321 4.28 -22.57 2.91
C LYS A 321 5.68 -22.20 3.37
N PHE A 322 6.32 -23.09 4.14
CA PHE A 322 7.71 -22.88 4.55
C PHE A 322 8.66 -22.85 3.36
N GLY A 323 8.43 -23.66 2.33
CA GLY A 323 9.20 -23.62 1.08
C GLY A 323 9.06 -22.27 0.34
N GLU A 324 7.85 -21.71 0.29
CA GLU A 324 7.63 -20.38 -0.30
C GLU A 324 8.28 -19.24 0.52
N ILE A 325 8.18 -19.29 1.86
CA ILE A 325 8.85 -18.35 2.76
C ILE A 325 10.37 -18.45 2.60
N TYR A 326 10.92 -19.67 2.64
CA TYR A 326 12.33 -19.95 2.41
C TYR A 326 12.78 -19.39 1.06
N SER A 327 12.03 -19.65 0.00
CA SER A 327 12.37 -19.19 -1.35
C SER A 327 12.42 -17.67 -1.44
N ALA A 328 11.52 -16.95 -0.77
CA ALA A 328 11.54 -15.48 -0.71
C ALA A 328 12.77 -14.96 0.03
N LEU A 329 13.09 -15.53 1.21
CA LEU A 329 14.27 -15.18 1.98
C LEU A 329 15.57 -15.53 1.25
N LYS A 330 15.59 -16.64 0.51
CA LYS A 330 16.73 -17.07 -0.32
C LYS A 330 16.96 -16.10 -1.48
N ARG A 331 15.89 -15.65 -2.17
CA ARG A 331 16.01 -14.60 -3.20
C ARG A 331 16.60 -13.30 -2.63
N PHE A 332 16.15 -12.88 -1.44
CA PHE A 332 16.70 -11.72 -0.74
C PHE A 332 18.20 -11.90 -0.48
N LYS A 333 18.60 -13.08 0.01
CA LYS A 333 20.00 -13.42 0.28
C LYS A 333 20.85 -13.45 -1.00
N ASP A 334 20.34 -14.07 -2.07
CA ASP A 334 21.03 -14.22 -3.36
C ASP A 334 21.18 -12.89 -4.11
N ALA A 335 20.35 -11.89 -3.81
CA ALA A 335 20.55 -10.51 -4.26
C ALA A 335 21.76 -9.81 -3.60
N GLY A 336 22.50 -10.50 -2.71
CA GLY A 336 23.68 -9.98 -2.04
C GLY A 336 23.38 -9.20 -0.77
N LYS A 337 22.14 -9.27 -0.26
CA LYS A 337 21.71 -8.56 0.94
C LYS A 337 22.11 -9.34 2.20
N THR A 338 22.46 -8.61 3.24
CA THR A 338 22.89 -9.21 4.52
C THR A 338 21.67 -9.67 5.32
N MET A 339 21.75 -10.81 5.99
CA MET A 339 20.68 -11.36 6.83
C MET A 339 21.24 -11.77 8.17
N TYR A 340 20.85 -11.07 9.23
CA TYR A 340 21.15 -11.43 10.62
C TYR A 340 19.91 -12.00 11.29
N VAL A 341 20.09 -13.01 12.12
CA VAL A 341 19.00 -13.62 12.88
C VAL A 341 19.29 -13.51 14.36
N TYR A 342 18.31 -13.06 15.14
CA TYR A 342 18.37 -13.07 16.59
C TYR A 342 17.25 -13.93 17.16
N ALA A 343 17.62 -14.89 17.99
CA ALA A 343 16.71 -15.84 18.60
C ALA A 343 16.62 -15.60 20.12
N ASP A 344 15.70 -14.72 20.53
CA ASP A 344 15.42 -14.48 21.95
C ASP A 344 14.85 -15.73 22.64
N LYS A 345 14.23 -16.61 21.85
CA LYS A 345 13.75 -17.93 22.25
C LYS A 345 14.46 -19.00 21.42
N GLY A 346 14.37 -20.26 21.85
CA GLY A 346 14.93 -21.35 21.06
C GLY A 346 14.31 -21.45 19.66
N ILE A 347 15.11 -21.92 18.70
CA ILE A 347 14.70 -22.14 17.31
C ILE A 347 14.27 -23.60 17.15
N TYR A 348 13.14 -23.88 16.50
CA TYR A 348 12.68 -25.25 16.23
C TYR A 348 12.95 -25.66 14.78
N ASN A 349 12.85 -26.96 14.46
CA ASN A 349 13.03 -27.54 13.12
C ASN A 349 12.59 -26.61 11.96
N ALA A 350 11.30 -26.26 11.92
CA ALA A 350 10.74 -25.45 10.83
C ALA A 350 11.31 -24.03 10.82
N ASP A 351 11.45 -23.41 12.00
CA ASP A 351 11.97 -22.06 12.13
C ASP A 351 13.45 -22.01 11.69
N TYR A 352 14.24 -23.04 12.02
CA TYR A 352 15.65 -23.14 11.62
C TYR A 352 15.81 -23.31 10.12
N LEU A 353 14.98 -24.14 9.48
CA LEU A 353 14.94 -24.26 8.02
C LEU A 353 14.81 -22.88 7.36
N LEU A 354 13.88 -22.05 7.85
CA LEU A 354 13.59 -20.72 7.30
C LEU A 354 14.71 -19.69 7.47
N VAL A 355 15.65 -19.92 8.39
CA VAL A 355 16.73 -18.96 8.69
C VAL A 355 18.14 -19.54 8.48
N SER A 356 18.23 -20.77 7.99
CA SER A 356 19.49 -21.47 7.75
C SER A 356 20.45 -20.72 6.81
N MET A 357 19.92 -19.91 5.88
CA MET A 357 20.66 -19.08 4.93
C MET A 357 21.19 -17.75 5.48
N ALA A 358 20.93 -17.44 6.74
CA ALA A 358 21.38 -16.20 7.36
C ALA A 358 22.92 -16.13 7.41
N ASP A 359 23.46 -14.92 7.26
CA ASP A 359 24.90 -14.67 7.40
C ASP A 359 25.37 -15.03 8.80
N GLU A 360 24.61 -14.60 9.81
CA GLU A 360 24.90 -14.90 11.22
C GLU A 360 23.61 -15.11 12.03
N ILE A 361 23.61 -16.11 12.90
CA ILE A 361 22.54 -16.51 13.81
C ILE A 361 23.02 -16.36 15.25
N TYR A 362 22.31 -15.55 16.02
CA TYR A 362 22.62 -15.24 17.40
C TYR A 362 21.61 -15.86 18.36
N LEU A 363 22.11 -16.52 19.39
CA LEU A 363 21.29 -17.14 20.43
C LEU A 363 21.39 -16.36 21.75
N ASN A 364 20.33 -16.42 22.54
CA ASN A 364 20.36 -16.00 23.93
C ASN A 364 21.03 -17.09 24.81
N GLU A 365 21.66 -16.72 25.92
CA GLU A 365 22.48 -17.63 26.78
C GLU A 365 21.70 -18.85 27.30
N TYR A 366 20.38 -18.74 27.43
CA TYR A 366 19.51 -19.80 27.94
C TYR A 366 18.58 -20.41 26.88
N THR A 367 18.93 -20.30 25.60
CA THR A 367 18.19 -20.89 24.48
C THR A 367 19.03 -21.89 23.70
N GLY A 368 18.43 -22.57 22.73
CA GLY A 368 19.10 -23.57 21.90
C GLY A 368 18.34 -23.80 20.60
N ILE A 369 18.79 -24.79 19.83
CA ILE A 369 18.21 -25.15 18.54
C ILE A 369 17.67 -26.58 18.63
N TYR A 370 16.33 -26.71 18.61
CA TYR A 370 15.64 -27.99 18.51
C TYR A 370 15.56 -28.42 17.04
N LEU A 371 16.69 -28.91 16.53
CA LEU A 371 16.81 -29.53 15.21
C LEU A 371 16.93 -31.04 15.41
N ALA A 372 15.87 -31.81 15.14
CA ALA A 372 15.80 -33.25 15.45
C ALA A 372 14.96 -34.04 14.41
N GLY A 373 14.80 -33.47 13.21
CA GLY A 373 14.10 -34.13 12.10
C GLY A 373 12.57 -34.10 12.20
N LEU A 374 11.92 -34.84 11.31
CA LEU A 374 10.46 -34.83 11.17
C LEU A 374 9.85 -36.13 11.68
N ARG A 375 8.60 -36.05 12.15
CA ARG A 375 7.81 -37.24 12.51
C ARG A 375 6.35 -37.05 12.13
N ILE A 376 5.73 -38.11 11.62
CA ILE A 376 4.27 -38.19 11.47
C ILE A 376 3.71 -39.09 12.57
N LYS A 377 2.78 -38.57 13.36
CA LYS A 377 2.13 -39.30 14.45
C LYS A 377 0.64 -39.47 14.17
N VAL A 378 0.16 -40.70 14.29
CA VAL A 378 -1.25 -41.04 14.15
C VAL A 378 -1.72 -41.75 15.43
N THR A 379 -2.85 -41.30 15.98
CA THR A 379 -3.47 -41.90 17.18
C THR A 379 -4.50 -42.95 16.76
N PHE A 380 -4.41 -44.16 17.31
CA PHE A 380 -5.38 -45.23 17.08
C PHE A 380 -6.31 -45.40 18.29
N LEU A 381 -7.61 -45.42 18.02
CA LEU A 381 -8.67 -45.45 19.03
C LEU A 381 -9.40 -46.78 19.10
N ARG A 382 -9.09 -47.76 18.24
CA ARG A 382 -9.81 -49.05 18.22
C ARG A 382 -9.91 -49.71 19.60
N GLY A 383 -8.81 -49.69 20.37
CA GLY A 383 -8.80 -50.28 21.71
C GLY A 383 -9.78 -49.63 22.69
N LEU A 384 -9.95 -48.31 22.60
CA LEU A 384 -10.94 -47.57 23.38
C LEU A 384 -12.36 -47.93 22.92
N LEU A 385 -12.61 -47.98 21.61
CA LEU A 385 -13.93 -48.31 21.07
C LEU A 385 -14.39 -49.72 21.45
N ASP A 386 -13.48 -50.71 21.42
CA ASP A 386 -13.75 -52.08 21.90
C ASP A 386 -14.20 -52.09 23.37
N THR A 387 -13.54 -51.28 24.21
CA THR A 387 -13.83 -51.19 25.64
C THR A 387 -15.20 -50.57 25.89
N LEU A 388 -15.59 -49.61 25.04
CA LEU A 388 -16.90 -48.96 25.06
C LEU A 388 -17.99 -49.75 24.32
N LEU A 389 -17.68 -50.93 23.76
CA LEU A 389 -18.58 -51.73 22.95
C LEU A 389 -19.12 -50.98 21.71
N ILE A 390 -18.33 -50.07 21.14
CA ILE A 390 -18.65 -49.30 19.94
C ILE A 390 -18.04 -50.00 18.71
N VAL A 391 -18.86 -50.26 17.70
CA VAL A 391 -18.44 -50.87 16.42
C VAL A 391 -18.50 -49.83 15.31
N PRO A 392 -17.35 -49.38 14.76
CA PRO A 392 -17.33 -48.52 13.58
C PRO A 392 -17.81 -49.27 12.34
N GLU A 393 -18.70 -48.67 11.57
CA GLU A 393 -19.09 -49.12 10.23
C GLU A 393 -18.46 -48.18 9.20
N VAL A 394 -17.61 -48.72 8.33
CA VAL A 394 -16.87 -47.94 7.33
C VAL A 394 -17.16 -48.48 5.95
N PHE A 395 -17.66 -47.60 5.07
CA PHE A 395 -17.83 -47.89 3.65
C PHE A 395 -16.65 -47.28 2.91
N ARG A 396 -15.78 -48.14 2.37
CA ARG A 396 -14.63 -47.74 1.55
C ARG A 396 -14.48 -48.66 0.36
N VAL A 397 -13.89 -48.15 -0.71
CA VAL A 397 -13.51 -48.96 -1.86
C VAL A 397 -12.20 -49.66 -1.55
N GLU A 398 -12.15 -50.94 -1.86
CA GLU A 398 -10.95 -51.76 -1.76
C GLU A 398 -10.63 -52.35 -3.13
N HIS A 399 -9.33 -52.46 -3.45
CA HIS A 399 -8.83 -53.13 -4.63
C HIS A 399 -7.97 -54.29 -4.17
N GLU A 400 -8.35 -55.52 -4.54
CA GLU A 400 -7.66 -56.75 -4.13
C GLU A 400 -7.47 -56.88 -2.60
N GLY A 401 -8.45 -56.37 -1.82
CA GLY A 401 -8.42 -56.41 -0.35
C GLY A 401 -7.55 -55.32 0.31
N LYS A 402 -7.00 -54.38 -0.48
CA LYS A 402 -6.19 -53.26 0.00
C LYS A 402 -6.91 -51.93 -0.20
N SER A 403 -6.62 -50.94 0.66
CA SER A 403 -7.14 -49.59 0.51
C SER A 403 -6.17 -48.55 1.05
N TYR A 404 -5.73 -47.63 0.19
CA TYR A 404 -4.93 -46.47 0.59
C TYR A 404 -5.79 -45.30 1.11
N LYS A 405 -7.12 -45.45 1.16
CA LYS A 405 -8.01 -44.49 1.82
C LYS A 405 -8.05 -44.77 3.34
N THR A 406 -6.93 -44.53 4.00
CA THR A 406 -6.64 -44.96 5.38
C THR A 406 -7.14 -44.00 6.48
N ALA A 407 -7.90 -42.96 6.12
CA ALA A 407 -8.44 -41.99 7.08
C ALA A 407 -9.31 -42.63 8.19
N ALA A 408 -9.90 -43.81 7.91
CA ALA A 408 -10.70 -44.56 8.87
C ALA A 408 -9.89 -45.57 9.71
N ASP A 409 -8.65 -45.86 9.33
CA ASP A 409 -7.80 -46.85 10.00
C ASP A 409 -7.60 -46.58 11.51
N PRO A 410 -7.48 -45.33 11.98
CA PRO A 410 -7.48 -45.00 13.41
C PRO A 410 -8.63 -45.62 14.22
N PHE A 411 -9.79 -45.85 13.61
CA PHE A 411 -10.97 -46.40 14.26
C PHE A 411 -11.09 -47.91 14.06
N LEU A 412 -10.58 -48.43 12.95
CA LEU A 412 -10.65 -49.84 12.58
C LEU A 412 -9.54 -50.68 13.21
N ASN A 413 -8.34 -50.12 13.31
CA ASN A 413 -7.12 -50.84 13.65
C ASN A 413 -6.52 -50.34 14.97
N ARG A 414 -5.64 -51.14 15.58
CA ARG A 414 -4.86 -50.75 16.78
C ARG A 414 -3.49 -50.15 16.46
N LYS A 415 -3.09 -50.22 15.19
CA LYS A 415 -1.85 -49.71 14.61
C LYS A 415 -2.08 -49.40 13.13
N MET A 416 -1.11 -48.77 12.47
CA MET A 416 -1.15 -48.57 11.02
C MET A 416 -1.35 -49.88 10.29
N SER A 417 -2.17 -49.86 9.23
CA SER A 417 -2.19 -50.91 8.22
C SER A 417 -0.89 -50.85 7.42
N ASP A 418 -0.58 -51.92 6.67
CA ASP A 418 0.61 -51.97 5.83
C ASP A 418 0.54 -50.87 4.75
N GLU A 419 -0.65 -50.62 4.18
CA GLU A 419 -0.90 -49.55 3.20
C GLU A 419 -0.74 -48.15 3.79
N MET A 420 -1.20 -47.95 5.04
CA MET A 420 -1.00 -46.67 5.72
C MET A 420 0.48 -46.43 6.02
N GLN A 421 1.18 -47.47 6.49
CA GLN A 421 2.61 -47.38 6.82
C GLN A 421 3.45 -47.10 5.58
N GLU A 422 3.17 -47.74 4.45
CA GLU A 422 3.82 -47.48 3.16
C GLU A 422 3.59 -46.03 2.71
N ASN A 423 2.34 -45.61 2.58
CA ASN A 423 1.99 -44.27 2.07
C ASN A 423 2.51 -43.13 2.96
N TYR A 424 2.38 -43.26 4.28
CA TYR A 424 2.90 -42.24 5.21
C TYR A 424 4.42 -42.30 5.33
N GLY A 425 5.03 -43.47 5.11
CA GLY A 425 6.48 -43.64 5.04
C GLY A 425 7.07 -42.89 3.86
N GLU A 426 6.56 -43.14 2.65
CA GLU A 426 6.98 -42.42 1.44
C GLU A 426 6.79 -40.90 1.58
N LEU A 427 5.64 -40.47 2.13
CA LEU A 427 5.40 -39.05 2.40
C LEU A 427 6.41 -38.48 3.42
N ALA A 428 6.73 -39.21 4.48
CA ALA A 428 7.68 -38.75 5.48
C ALA A 428 9.10 -38.63 4.88
N ASP A 429 9.51 -39.58 4.04
CA ASP A 429 10.81 -39.59 3.37
C ASP A 429 10.92 -38.40 2.40
N ASP A 430 9.89 -38.13 1.60
CA ASP A 430 9.85 -36.97 0.69
C ASP A 430 9.92 -35.63 1.44
N LEU A 431 9.14 -35.49 2.52
CA LEU A 431 9.15 -34.27 3.34
C LEU A 431 10.48 -34.09 4.07
N TYR A 432 11.08 -35.18 4.55
CA TYR A 432 12.39 -35.14 5.20
C TYR A 432 13.48 -34.76 4.21
N LYS A 433 13.44 -35.31 2.99
CA LYS A 433 14.37 -34.92 1.93
C LYS A 433 14.29 -33.42 1.64
N LEU A 434 13.10 -32.86 1.46
CA LEU A 434 12.94 -31.42 1.26
C LEU A 434 13.51 -30.62 2.45
N PHE A 435 13.27 -31.08 3.68
CA PHE A 435 13.79 -30.45 4.88
C PHE A 435 15.33 -30.41 4.92
N VAL A 436 15.97 -31.53 4.60
CA VAL A 436 17.43 -31.65 4.49
C VAL A 436 17.97 -30.79 3.35
N ASP A 437 17.33 -30.82 2.18
CA ASP A 437 17.76 -30.08 0.99
C ASP A 437 17.76 -28.56 1.27
N TYR A 438 16.70 -28.03 1.90
CA TYR A 438 16.64 -26.60 2.26
C TYR A 438 17.72 -26.19 3.28
N ILE A 439 17.97 -26.99 4.32
CA ILE A 439 19.02 -26.66 5.30
C ILE A 439 20.41 -26.77 4.68
N SER A 440 20.63 -27.80 3.85
CA SER A 440 21.89 -28.02 3.15
C SER A 440 22.21 -26.84 2.24
N GLU A 441 21.23 -26.39 1.45
CA GLU A 441 21.38 -25.21 0.60
C GLU A 441 21.61 -23.93 1.40
N GLY A 442 20.86 -23.72 2.49
CA GLY A 442 21.01 -22.53 3.33
C GLY A 442 22.38 -22.44 4.00
N ARG A 443 22.92 -23.56 4.48
CA ARG A 443 24.23 -23.61 5.16
C ARG A 443 25.42 -23.84 4.25
N ASP A 444 25.20 -24.08 2.95
CA ASP A 444 26.23 -24.58 2.02
C ASP A 444 26.91 -25.86 2.54
N TRP A 445 26.08 -26.78 3.05
CA TRP A 445 26.49 -28.09 3.56
C TRP A 445 26.16 -29.19 2.55
N ASP A 446 26.93 -30.29 2.58
CA ASP A 446 26.51 -31.49 1.86
C ASP A 446 25.39 -32.23 2.61
N GLU A 447 24.59 -32.98 1.84
CA GLU A 447 23.40 -33.69 2.36
C GLU A 447 23.73 -34.63 3.52
N ASN A 448 24.87 -35.34 3.49
CA ASN A 448 25.24 -36.26 4.57
C ASN A 448 25.60 -35.50 5.84
N HIS A 449 26.38 -34.42 5.71
CA HIS A 449 26.70 -33.59 6.86
C HIS A 449 25.44 -32.99 7.50
N THR A 450 24.50 -32.50 6.70
CA THR A 450 23.22 -31.98 7.20
C THR A 450 22.41 -33.05 7.93
N GLN A 451 22.34 -34.28 7.39
CA GLN A 451 21.68 -35.40 8.06
C GLN A 451 22.36 -35.75 9.38
N ASP A 452 23.70 -35.84 9.40
CA ASP A 452 24.46 -36.09 10.63
C ASP A 452 24.18 -35.01 11.69
N ILE A 453 24.10 -33.74 11.30
CA ILE A 453 23.75 -32.65 12.21
C ILE A 453 22.34 -32.80 12.76
N ILE A 454 21.37 -33.18 11.94
CA ILE A 454 19.98 -33.40 12.38
C ILE A 454 19.89 -34.60 13.33
N ASP A 455 20.57 -35.69 13.02
CA ASP A 455 20.55 -36.95 13.79
C ASP A 455 21.23 -36.82 15.16
N ASN A 456 22.21 -35.92 15.29
CA ASN A 456 22.89 -35.62 16.56
C ASN A 456 22.16 -34.59 17.43
N GLY A 457 21.11 -33.95 16.91
CA GLY A 457 20.31 -33.03 17.70
C GLY A 457 19.34 -33.72 18.67
N PRO A 458 18.58 -32.96 19.48
CA PRO A 458 18.55 -31.50 19.54
C PRO A 458 19.74 -30.89 20.32
N TYR A 459 20.03 -29.62 20.03
CA TYR A 459 21.11 -28.84 20.64
C TYR A 459 20.55 -27.90 21.70
N PHE A 460 20.45 -28.36 22.95
CA PHE A 460 19.76 -27.62 24.01
C PHE A 460 20.60 -26.47 24.59
N LEU A 461 21.93 -26.59 24.51
CA LEU A 461 22.83 -25.52 24.94
C LEU A 461 23.30 -24.72 23.71
N PRO A 462 23.38 -23.39 23.81
CA PRO A 462 23.79 -22.57 22.68
C PRO A 462 25.26 -22.86 22.27
N GLN A 463 26.11 -23.26 23.21
CA GLN A 463 27.48 -23.68 22.92
C GLN A 463 27.54 -24.96 22.06
N GLU A 464 26.61 -25.89 22.25
CA GLU A 464 26.51 -27.10 21.42
C GLU A 464 26.07 -26.74 19.99
N ALA A 465 25.08 -25.85 19.87
CA ALA A 465 24.63 -25.35 18.57
C ALA A 465 25.75 -24.62 17.81
N ILE A 466 26.54 -23.79 18.49
CA ILE A 466 27.70 -23.11 17.89
C ILE A 466 28.79 -24.10 17.50
N ALA A 467 29.11 -25.07 18.37
CA ALA A 467 30.10 -26.11 18.07
C ALA A 467 29.70 -26.99 16.88
N ALA A 468 28.41 -27.20 16.67
CA ALA A 468 27.83 -27.87 15.50
C ALA A 468 27.71 -26.97 14.26
N GLY A 469 28.09 -25.69 14.36
CA GLY A 469 27.99 -24.74 13.26
C GLY A 469 26.56 -24.33 12.91
N LEU A 470 25.60 -24.45 13.83
CA LEU A 470 24.20 -24.04 13.63
C LEU A 470 23.94 -22.57 14.03
N ALA A 471 24.85 -21.96 14.78
CA ALA A 471 24.78 -20.58 15.22
C ALA A 471 26.19 -20.00 15.37
N ASP A 472 26.29 -18.67 15.45
CA ASP A 472 27.55 -17.95 15.37
C ASP A 472 28.01 -17.42 16.73
N SER A 473 27.08 -16.92 17.55
CA SER A 473 27.42 -16.35 18.85
C SER A 473 26.26 -16.31 19.84
N ILE A 474 26.60 -16.01 21.09
CA ILE A 474 25.68 -15.85 22.21
C ILE A 474 25.66 -14.37 22.60
N MET A 475 24.50 -13.73 22.55
CA MET A 475 24.32 -12.33 22.94
C MET A 475 22.99 -12.12 23.65
N TYR A 476 22.99 -11.24 24.65
CA TYR A 476 21.76 -10.67 25.19
C TYR A 476 21.14 -9.64 24.21
N PRO A 477 19.83 -9.32 24.32
CA PRO A 477 19.17 -8.42 23.37
C PRO A 477 19.81 -7.04 23.24
N ASP A 478 20.30 -6.47 24.34
CA ASP A 478 21.01 -5.19 24.38
C ASP A 478 22.38 -5.30 23.69
N GLN A 479 23.14 -6.36 23.96
CA GLN A 479 24.42 -6.62 23.32
C GLN A 479 24.28 -6.79 21.80
N PHE A 480 23.25 -7.51 21.35
CA PHE A 480 22.97 -7.67 19.92
C PHE A 480 22.60 -6.33 19.28
N ASN A 481 21.77 -5.51 19.93
CA ASN A 481 21.43 -4.18 19.42
C ASN A 481 22.65 -3.25 19.31
N ASP A 482 23.53 -3.30 20.31
CA ASP A 482 24.76 -2.51 20.31
C ASP A 482 25.74 -3.02 19.25
N TYR A 483 25.85 -4.34 19.08
CA TYR A 483 26.61 -4.94 17.99
C TYR A 483 26.12 -4.45 16.63
N ILE A 484 24.83 -4.62 16.34
CA ILE A 484 24.24 -4.19 15.06
C ILE A 484 24.45 -2.70 14.84
N LYS A 485 24.29 -1.84 15.84
CA LYS A 485 24.55 -0.40 15.70
C LYS A 485 26.03 -0.10 15.47
N SER A 486 26.94 -0.86 16.07
CA SER A 486 28.38 -0.66 15.90
C SER A 486 28.90 -1.09 14.52
N LEU A 487 28.13 -1.92 13.80
CA LEU A 487 28.45 -2.26 12.43
C LEU A 487 28.48 -1.00 11.54
N ASN A 488 29.33 -1.01 10.52
CA ASN A 488 29.48 0.10 9.57
C ASN A 488 29.75 1.48 10.22
N GLU A 489 30.62 1.53 11.24
CA GLU A 489 31.04 2.78 11.91
C GLU A 489 29.86 3.60 12.46
N GLU A 490 28.86 2.94 13.04
CA GLU A 490 27.63 3.57 13.56
C GLU A 490 26.73 4.23 12.51
N LYS A 491 27.00 4.01 11.21
CA LYS A 491 26.18 4.48 10.10
C LYS A 491 25.20 3.38 9.66
N ILE A 492 24.34 2.96 10.57
CA ILE A 492 23.24 2.03 10.28
C ILE A 492 21.91 2.65 10.65
N GLU A 493 20.98 2.56 9.72
CA GLU A 493 19.58 2.87 9.93
C GLU A 493 18.79 1.57 10.02
N ILE A 494 17.98 1.43 11.07
CA ILE A 494 17.12 0.26 11.25
C ILE A 494 15.68 0.71 11.11
N ILE A 495 15.01 0.22 10.08
CA ILE A 495 13.58 0.43 9.86
C ILE A 495 12.86 -0.78 10.44
N LYS A 496 11.96 -0.58 11.41
CA LYS A 496 11.14 -1.67 11.92
C LYS A 496 10.07 -2.03 10.90
N TRP A 497 9.76 -3.32 10.78
CA TRP A 497 8.71 -3.83 9.88
C TRP A 497 7.35 -3.14 10.06
N GLU A 498 6.98 -2.82 11.30
CA GLU A 498 5.73 -2.11 11.63
C GLU A 498 5.73 -0.64 11.18
N ASP A 499 6.91 -0.03 11.08
CA ASP A 499 7.10 1.37 10.71
C ASP A 499 7.28 1.56 9.19
N ILE A 500 7.32 0.47 8.41
CA ILE A 500 7.44 0.56 6.95
C ILE A 500 6.18 1.18 6.36
N ASP A 501 6.38 2.22 5.55
CA ASP A 501 5.31 2.87 4.83
C ASP A 501 4.81 1.99 3.68
N ARG A 502 3.58 1.48 3.82
CA ARG A 502 2.88 0.63 2.83
C ARG A 502 1.87 1.42 2.00
N SER A 503 2.08 2.72 1.88
CA SER A 503 1.17 3.57 1.13
C SER A 503 1.40 3.41 -0.37
N ASP A 504 0.30 3.45 -1.13
CA ASP A 504 0.39 3.40 -2.58
C ASP A 504 1.17 4.59 -3.14
N ASP A 505 1.97 4.35 -4.17
CA ASP A 505 2.62 5.42 -4.92
C ASP A 505 1.61 6.26 -5.71
N TYR A 506 1.94 7.54 -5.88
CA TYR A 506 1.16 8.45 -6.71
C TYR A 506 1.27 8.09 -8.20
N VAL A 507 0.14 7.81 -8.85
CA VAL A 507 0.10 7.42 -10.27
C VAL A 507 0.17 8.65 -11.18
N HIS A 508 1.35 9.02 -11.68
CA HIS A 508 1.47 10.20 -12.53
C HIS A 508 0.87 10.03 -13.94
N GLU A 509 0.65 8.81 -14.42
CA GLU A 509 0.04 8.52 -15.71
C GLU A 509 -1.40 9.04 -15.83
N TRP A 510 -1.71 9.68 -16.95
CA TRP A 510 -3.08 10.14 -17.26
C TRP A 510 -3.99 9.04 -17.82
N SER A 511 -3.39 8.03 -18.43
CA SER A 511 -4.02 6.88 -19.08
C SER A 511 -3.14 5.65 -18.79
N PRO A 512 -3.07 5.19 -17.52
CA PRO A 512 -2.25 4.03 -17.16
C PRO A 512 -2.69 2.82 -17.99
N LYS A 513 -1.72 2.04 -18.47
CA LYS A 513 -2.02 0.86 -19.29
C LYS A 513 -2.90 -0.09 -18.49
N LYS A 514 -4.02 -0.50 -19.09
CA LYS A 514 -4.85 -1.56 -18.53
C LYS A 514 -3.99 -2.83 -18.46
N LYS A 515 -3.70 -3.28 -17.25
CA LYS A 515 -3.07 -4.59 -17.04
C LYS A 515 -4.15 -5.65 -17.18
N GLU A 516 -3.85 -6.71 -17.94
CA GLU A 516 -4.68 -7.91 -17.94
C GLU A 516 -4.76 -8.45 -16.52
N LYS A 517 -5.95 -8.85 -16.08
CA LYS A 517 -6.18 -9.32 -14.72
C LYS A 517 -6.32 -10.84 -14.75
N ILE A 518 -5.61 -11.51 -13.85
CA ILE A 518 -5.79 -12.94 -13.55
C ILE A 518 -6.53 -13.02 -12.23
N ALA A 519 -7.69 -13.66 -12.22
CA ALA A 519 -8.45 -13.90 -11.00
C ALA A 519 -7.78 -15.01 -10.17
N ILE A 520 -7.52 -14.73 -8.89
CA ILE A 520 -7.01 -15.72 -7.94
C ILE A 520 -8.16 -16.08 -7.00
N ILE A 521 -8.52 -17.36 -6.96
CA ILE A 521 -9.62 -17.89 -6.14
C ILE A 521 -9.01 -18.85 -5.12
N TYR A 522 -9.14 -18.50 -3.83
CA TYR A 522 -8.64 -19.32 -2.73
C TYR A 522 -9.66 -20.41 -2.37
N ALA A 523 -9.22 -21.66 -2.39
CA ALA A 523 -10.00 -22.84 -2.02
C ALA A 523 -9.29 -23.52 -0.84
N VAL A 524 -9.53 -22.99 0.36
CA VAL A 524 -8.77 -23.33 1.58
C VAL A 524 -9.69 -24.00 2.61
N GLY A 525 -9.22 -25.11 3.18
CA GLY A 525 -9.93 -25.84 4.23
C GLY A 525 -10.72 -27.05 3.72
N GLY A 526 -11.46 -27.70 4.63
CA GLY A 526 -12.32 -28.84 4.30
C GLY A 526 -13.47 -28.43 3.40
N ILE A 527 -13.78 -29.25 2.39
CA ILE A 527 -14.87 -28.95 1.46
C ILE A 527 -16.21 -29.28 2.12
N VAL A 528 -17.09 -28.29 2.20
CA VAL A 528 -18.44 -28.41 2.76
C VAL A 528 -19.49 -27.89 1.78
N SER A 529 -20.73 -28.36 1.93
CA SER A 529 -21.86 -27.76 1.22
C SER A 529 -22.29 -26.45 1.88
N GLY A 530 -22.67 -25.47 1.06
CA GLY A 530 -23.11 -24.15 1.49
C GLY A 530 -22.03 -23.09 1.32
N LYS A 531 -22.01 -22.12 2.24
CA LYS A 531 -21.10 -20.97 2.18
C LYS A 531 -19.80 -21.27 2.92
N SER A 532 -18.72 -20.66 2.45
CA SER A 532 -17.44 -20.62 3.18
C SER A 532 -17.58 -19.83 4.47
N ASP A 533 -16.77 -20.16 5.47
CA ASP A 533 -16.72 -19.50 6.78
C ASP A 533 -15.29 -19.00 7.07
N PRO A 534 -14.87 -17.88 6.46
CA PRO A 534 -13.53 -17.36 6.63
C PRO A 534 -13.40 -16.68 8.01
N GLY A 535 -12.28 -16.95 8.69
CA GLY A 535 -11.97 -16.36 9.99
C GLY A 535 -10.68 -15.52 9.98
N PRO A 536 -10.37 -14.86 11.11
CA PRO A 536 -9.13 -14.09 11.28
C PRO A 536 -7.85 -14.90 11.05
N GLY A 537 -7.86 -16.18 11.44
CA GLY A 537 -6.77 -17.13 11.20
C GLY A 537 -6.87 -17.88 9.87
N GLY A 538 -7.68 -17.40 8.93
CA GLY A 538 -7.97 -18.08 7.65
C GLY A 538 -9.13 -19.07 7.72
N SER A 539 -9.55 -19.57 6.56
CA SER A 539 -10.65 -20.52 6.41
C SER A 539 -10.23 -21.92 6.84
N SER A 540 -11.05 -22.53 7.70
CA SER A 540 -10.97 -23.96 8.00
C SER A 540 -11.89 -24.80 7.11
N MET A 541 -12.87 -24.15 6.46
CA MET A 541 -13.85 -24.76 5.56
C MET A 541 -14.05 -23.91 4.30
N MET A 542 -14.06 -24.56 3.14
CA MET A 542 -14.47 -23.97 1.86
C MET A 542 -15.86 -24.48 1.46
N GLY A 543 -16.80 -23.56 1.34
CA GLY A 543 -18.17 -23.84 0.90
C GLY A 543 -18.32 -23.78 -0.62
N ASP A 544 -18.94 -24.80 -1.20
CA ASP A 544 -19.13 -24.93 -2.65
C ASP A 544 -19.89 -23.75 -3.28
N GLU A 545 -20.93 -23.21 -2.62
CA GLU A 545 -21.68 -22.06 -3.14
C GLU A 545 -20.77 -20.82 -3.32
N THR A 546 -19.90 -20.56 -2.35
CA THR A 546 -18.96 -19.42 -2.39
C THR A 546 -17.95 -19.58 -3.52
N ILE A 547 -17.34 -20.76 -3.63
CA ILE A 547 -16.30 -21.02 -4.64
C ILE A 547 -16.88 -21.01 -6.05
N VAL A 548 -18.04 -21.64 -6.27
CA VAL A 548 -18.73 -21.61 -7.58
C VAL A 548 -19.09 -20.19 -7.98
N LYS A 549 -19.56 -19.36 -7.04
CA LYS A 549 -19.86 -17.95 -7.33
C LYS A 549 -18.60 -17.17 -7.69
N ALA A 550 -17.48 -17.40 -6.99
CA ALA A 550 -16.21 -16.76 -7.30
C ALA A 550 -15.73 -17.14 -8.71
N ILE A 551 -15.77 -18.43 -9.07
CA ILE A 551 -15.37 -18.92 -10.40
C ILE A 551 -16.23 -18.33 -11.51
N LYS A 552 -17.55 -18.20 -11.31
CA LYS A 552 -18.45 -17.58 -12.30
C LYS A 552 -18.28 -16.07 -12.44
N SER A 553 -17.69 -15.42 -11.43
CA SER A 553 -17.49 -13.96 -11.42
C SER A 553 -16.14 -13.56 -12.02
N ALA A 554 -15.15 -14.46 -11.95
CA ALA A 554 -13.89 -14.38 -12.68
C ALA A 554 -14.13 -14.58 -14.18
#